data_AF-A0A966ALE8-F1
#
_entry.id   AF-A0A966ALE8-F1
#
_cell.length_a   1.000
_cell.length_b   1.000
_cell.length_c   1.000
_cell.angle_alpha   90.00
_cell.angle_beta   90.00
_cell.angle_gamma   90.00
#
_symmetry.space_group_name_H-M   'P 1'
#
loop_
_entity.id
_entity.type
_entity.pdbx_description
1 polymer ?
#
loop_
_entity_poly.entity_id
_entity_poly.type
_entity_poly.pdbx_seq_one_letter_code
_entity_poly.pdbx_strand_id
1 'polypeptide(L)'
;MLLDEPLSFWGGFDAQTGIIVDQHHPQRGGCVAGRFLILPESRGSAGTPAGIAEAIRRGVGPAAIALGKADVNVAVGAMVAAVLYGVEIPVLVIDDGDRAGLRSGDRLEADRDGRIRITAAESG
;
A
#
# COMPACT_ATOMS: atom_id res chain seq x y z
N MET A 1 5.70 -4.59 -3.35
CA MET A 1 4.94 -4.59 -4.62
C MET A 1 4.98 -3.18 -5.15
N LEU A 2 5.68 -2.98 -6.26
CA LEU A 2 5.76 -1.70 -6.95
C LEU A 2 4.64 -1.63 -8.00
N LEU A 3 3.81 -0.59 -7.92
CA LEU A 3 2.80 -0.26 -8.90
C LEU A 3 3.34 0.80 -9.87
N ASP A 4 3.12 0.57 -11.16
CA ASP A 4 3.58 1.48 -12.21
C ASP A 4 2.63 2.68 -12.35
N GLU A 5 1.35 2.46 -12.03
CA GLU A 5 0.26 3.44 -12.14
C GLU A 5 -0.42 3.69 -10.80
N PRO A 6 -1.17 4.80 -10.66
CA PRO A 6 -2.00 5.05 -9.49
C PRO A 6 -3.10 4.00 -9.30
N LEU A 7 -3.33 3.61 -8.04
CA LEU A 7 -4.40 2.67 -7.68
C LEU A 7 -5.55 3.36 -6.96
N SER A 8 -6.79 3.04 -7.36
CA SER A 8 -7.97 3.43 -6.56
C SER A 8 -8.20 2.45 -5.43
N PHE A 9 -8.14 2.95 -4.19
CA PHE A 9 -8.54 2.17 -3.02
C PHE A 9 -10.06 2.05 -2.87
N TRP A 10 -10.83 2.69 -3.75
CA TRP A 10 -12.27 2.52 -3.86
C TRP A 10 -12.59 1.88 -5.22
N GLY A 11 -12.70 0.54 -5.24
CA GLY A 11 -13.06 -0.22 -6.43
C GLY A 11 -11.94 -0.52 -7.43
N GLY A 12 -10.71 -0.03 -7.21
CA GLY A 12 -9.54 -0.44 -8.03
C GLY A 12 -8.94 -1.77 -7.60
N PHE A 13 -9.21 -2.19 -6.37
CA PHE A 13 -8.94 -3.52 -5.85
C PHE A 13 -10.18 -4.06 -5.11
N ASP A 14 -10.28 -5.37 -5.02
CA ASP A 14 -11.32 -6.05 -4.26
C ASP A 14 -10.92 -6.11 -2.78
N ALA A 15 -11.63 -5.37 -1.93
CA ALA A 15 -11.38 -5.32 -0.49
C ALA A 15 -11.67 -6.64 0.24
N GLN A 16 -12.26 -7.65 -0.42
CA GLN A 16 -12.44 -8.98 0.15
C GLN A 16 -11.25 -9.91 -0.09
N THR A 17 -10.51 -9.70 -1.17
CA THR A 17 -9.44 -10.61 -1.61
C THR A 17 -8.06 -9.95 -1.68
N GLY A 18 -7.98 -8.62 -1.70
CA GLY A 18 -6.75 -7.87 -1.91
C GLY A 18 -6.30 -7.83 -3.38
N ILE A 19 -7.09 -8.38 -4.31
CA ILE A 19 -6.71 -8.45 -5.73
C ILE A 19 -7.00 -7.13 -6.43
N ILE A 20 -6.05 -6.62 -7.21
CA ILE A 20 -6.26 -5.47 -8.11
C ILE A 20 -7.21 -5.90 -9.22
N VAL A 21 -8.39 -5.27 -9.29
CA VAL A 21 -9.46 -5.61 -10.25
C VAL A 21 -9.65 -4.54 -11.32
N ASP A 22 -9.03 -3.38 -11.18
CA ASP A 22 -9.04 -2.31 -12.18
C ASP A 22 -8.55 -2.86 -13.54
N GLN A 23 -9.43 -2.81 -14.54
CA GLN A 23 -9.19 -3.39 -15.87
C GLN A 23 -8.05 -2.73 -16.63
N HIS A 24 -7.74 -1.47 -16.29
CA HIS A 24 -6.74 -0.67 -16.97
C HIS A 24 -5.41 -0.64 -16.24
N HIS A 25 -5.33 -1.20 -15.02
CA HIS A 25 -4.12 -1.16 -14.23
C HIS A 25 -3.11 -2.24 -14.72
N PRO A 26 -1.82 -1.90 -14.96
CA PRO A 26 -0.85 -2.87 -15.47
C PRO A 26 -0.67 -4.11 -14.58
N GLN A 27 -0.70 -3.91 -13.25
CA GLN A 27 -0.63 -4.95 -12.23
C GLN A 27 -1.99 -5.64 -11.91
N ARG A 28 -3.01 -5.54 -12.77
CA ARG A 28 -4.28 -6.24 -12.56
C ARG A 28 -4.06 -7.73 -12.28
N GLY A 29 -4.81 -8.27 -11.31
CA GLY A 29 -4.67 -9.64 -10.82
C GLY A 29 -3.59 -9.82 -9.74
N GLY A 30 -2.73 -8.82 -9.53
CA GLY A 30 -1.79 -8.80 -8.41
C GLY A 30 -2.51 -8.64 -7.06
N CYS A 31 -1.96 -9.28 -6.03
CA CYS A 31 -2.52 -9.23 -4.66
C CYS A 31 -1.72 -8.28 -3.77
N VAL A 32 -2.40 -7.29 -3.18
CA VAL A 32 -1.79 -6.32 -2.25
C VAL A 32 -1.66 -6.85 -0.83
N ALA A 33 -2.36 -7.94 -0.50
CA ALA A 33 -2.44 -8.48 0.85
C ALA A 33 -1.05 -8.78 1.43
N GLY A 34 -0.77 -8.21 2.61
CA GLY A 34 0.49 -8.40 3.33
C GLY A 34 1.73 -7.86 2.60
N ARG A 35 1.56 -7.09 1.51
CA ARG A 35 2.68 -6.50 0.77
C ARG A 35 2.99 -5.10 1.28
N PHE A 36 4.27 -4.73 1.21
CA PHE A 36 4.65 -3.33 1.17
C PHE A 36 4.25 -2.78 -0.20
N LEU A 37 3.19 -1.98 -0.25
CA LEU A 37 2.64 -1.43 -1.49
C LEU A 37 3.27 -0.07 -1.76
N ILE A 38 3.93 0.07 -2.90
CA ILE A 38 4.56 1.32 -3.34
C ILE A 38 3.90 1.73 -4.64
N LEU A 39 3.42 2.97 -4.72
CA LEU A 39 2.69 3.50 -5.88
C LEU A 39 2.99 4.99 -6.08
N PRO A 40 2.94 5.51 -7.33
CA PRO A 40 3.16 6.93 -7.60
C PRO A 40 2.19 7.83 -6.83
N GLU A 41 0.89 7.55 -6.95
CA GLU A 41 -0.18 8.29 -6.29
C GLU A 41 -1.32 7.32 -5.97
N SER A 42 -2.17 7.68 -5.02
CA SER A 42 -3.50 7.08 -4.88
C SER A 42 -4.45 7.73 -5.90
N ARG A 43 -5.51 7.00 -6.27
CA ARG A 43 -6.60 7.53 -7.10
C ARG A 43 -7.91 7.53 -6.31
N GLY A 44 -8.65 8.64 -6.34
CA GLY A 44 -9.92 8.78 -5.64
C GLY A 44 -9.88 9.87 -4.57
N SER A 45 -10.94 9.94 -3.77
CA SER A 45 -11.09 10.96 -2.71
C SER A 45 -11.87 10.36 -1.53
N ALA A 46 -13.14 10.70 -1.35
CA ALA A 46 -13.93 10.34 -0.16
C ALA A 46 -14.04 8.83 0.14
N GLY A 47 -13.95 7.95 -0.86
CA GLY A 47 -14.04 6.49 -0.67
C GLY A 47 -12.74 5.83 -0.23
N THR A 48 -11.59 6.47 -0.48
CA THR A 48 -10.26 5.89 -0.21
C THR A 48 -10.07 5.43 1.23
N PRO A 49 -10.41 6.23 2.27
CA PRO A 49 -10.18 5.83 3.65
C PRO A 49 -10.96 4.55 4.02
N ALA A 50 -12.22 4.45 3.59
CA ALA A 50 -13.08 3.32 3.87
C ALA A 50 -12.55 2.04 3.19
N GLY A 51 -12.11 2.12 1.94
CA GLY A 51 -11.58 0.96 1.22
C GLY A 51 -10.29 0.41 1.83
N ILE A 52 -9.38 1.28 2.26
CA ILE A 52 -8.14 0.89 2.96
C ILE A 52 -8.48 0.25 4.29
N ALA A 53 -9.27 0.93 5.12
CA ALA A 53 -9.62 0.45 6.45
C ALA A 53 -10.33 -0.91 6.40
N GLU A 54 -11.23 -1.11 5.44
CA GLU A 54 -11.94 -2.37 5.24
C GLU A 54 -11.02 -3.52 4.84
N ALA A 55 -10.07 -3.26 3.92
CA ALA A 55 -9.12 -4.29 3.51
C ALA A 55 -8.17 -4.68 4.66
N ILE A 56 -7.69 -3.70 5.44
CA ILE A 56 -6.88 -3.95 6.64
C ILE A 56 -7.68 -4.75 7.66
N ARG A 57 -8.93 -4.34 7.95
CA ARG A 57 -9.84 -5.06 8.87
C ARG A 57 -10.02 -6.53 8.49
N ARG A 58 -10.03 -6.83 7.20
CA ARG A 58 -10.18 -8.19 6.66
C ARG A 58 -8.89 -8.98 6.58
N GLY A 59 -7.74 -8.37 6.89
CA GLY A 59 -6.43 -9.02 6.75
C GLY A 59 -5.97 -9.22 5.30
N VAL A 60 -6.63 -8.55 4.33
CA VAL A 60 -6.26 -8.59 2.90
C VAL A 60 -5.68 -7.26 2.40
N GLY A 61 -5.52 -6.30 3.30
CA GLY A 61 -4.85 -5.03 3.04
C GLY A 61 -3.32 -5.16 2.96
N PRO A 62 -2.65 -4.11 2.48
CA PRO A 62 -1.19 -4.05 2.48
C PRO A 62 -0.62 -4.04 3.90
N ALA A 63 0.61 -4.52 4.05
CA ALA A 63 1.36 -4.44 5.31
C ALA A 63 1.98 -3.06 5.55
N ALA A 64 2.14 -2.28 4.48
CA ALA A 64 2.68 -0.92 4.48
C ALA A 64 2.30 -0.22 3.17
N ILE A 65 2.18 1.11 3.17
CA ILE A 65 1.92 1.90 1.96
C ILE A 65 2.97 3.02 1.84
N ALA A 66 3.59 3.15 0.67
CA ALA A 66 4.47 4.27 0.33
C ALA A 66 4.00 4.94 -0.96
N LEU A 67 3.76 6.26 -0.89
CA LEU A 67 3.24 7.05 -1.99
C LEU A 67 4.32 7.99 -2.54
N GLY A 68 4.40 8.14 -3.85
CA GLY A 68 5.20 9.22 -4.48
C GLY A 68 4.70 10.62 -4.10
N LYS A 69 3.42 10.74 -3.76
CA LYS A 69 2.78 11.99 -3.32
C LYS A 69 1.89 11.76 -2.11
N ALA A 70 2.01 12.62 -1.10
CA ALA A 70 1.20 12.54 0.09
C ALA A 70 -0.31 12.59 -0.24
N ASP A 71 -1.07 11.66 0.34
CA ASP A 71 -2.53 11.67 0.32
C ASP A 71 -3.09 11.48 1.73
N VAL A 72 -3.78 12.50 2.21
CA VAL A 72 -4.44 12.51 3.53
C VAL A 72 -5.48 11.39 3.65
N ASN A 73 -6.14 11.00 2.55
CA ASN A 73 -7.15 9.95 2.60
C ASN A 73 -6.55 8.58 2.88
N VAL A 74 -5.35 8.30 2.35
CA VAL A 74 -4.61 7.07 2.63
C VAL A 74 -4.20 7.04 4.10
N ALA A 75 -3.64 8.14 4.61
CA ALA A 75 -3.27 8.26 6.01
C ALA A 75 -4.47 8.08 6.96
N VAL A 76 -5.60 8.73 6.66
CA VAL A 76 -6.85 8.57 7.43
C VAL A 76 -7.34 7.12 7.40
N GLY A 77 -7.29 6.44 6.25
CA GLY A 77 -7.69 5.04 6.16
C GLY A 77 -6.87 4.13 7.08
N ALA A 78 -5.54 4.31 7.09
CA ALA A 78 -4.65 3.58 8.00
C ALA A 78 -4.90 3.94 9.47
N MET A 79 -5.10 5.22 9.80
CA MET A 79 -5.43 5.66 11.16
C MET A 79 -6.76 5.09 11.66
N VAL A 80 -7.79 5.05 10.80
CA VAL A 80 -9.09 4.44 11.13
C VAL A 80 -8.89 2.95 11.45
N ALA A 81 -8.07 2.24 10.67
CA ALA A 81 -7.78 0.84 10.94
C ALA A 81 -7.04 0.63 12.27
N ALA A 82 -6.08 1.50 12.59
CA ALA A 82 -5.38 1.48 13.87
C ALA A 82 -6.35 1.70 15.04
N VAL A 83 -7.17 2.75 14.97
CA VAL A 83 -8.08 3.14 16.06
C VAL A 83 -9.23 2.14 16.25
N LEU A 84 -9.86 1.69 15.17
CA LEU A 84 -11.07 0.85 15.26
C LEU A 84 -10.76 -0.65 15.32
N TYR A 85 -9.66 -1.09 14.71
CA TYR A 85 -9.35 -2.51 14.55
C TYR A 85 -8.04 -2.93 15.22
N GLY A 86 -7.26 -1.99 15.78
CA GLY A 86 -5.98 -2.27 16.42
C GLY A 86 -4.91 -2.76 15.46
N VAL A 87 -5.07 -2.52 14.15
CA VAL A 87 -4.10 -2.91 13.13
C VAL A 87 -3.40 -1.68 12.59
N GLU A 88 -2.14 -1.51 12.97
CA GLU A 88 -1.29 -0.41 12.53
C GLU A 88 -0.49 -0.83 11.29
N ILE A 89 -0.51 0.01 10.25
CA ILE A 89 0.39 -0.10 9.11
C ILE A 89 1.09 1.24 8.87
N PRO A 90 2.38 1.25 8.50
CA PRO A 90 3.06 2.48 8.15
C PRO A 90 2.53 3.03 6.82
N VAL A 91 2.35 4.35 6.79
CA VAL A 91 2.06 5.13 5.58
C VAL A 91 3.17 6.15 5.41
N LEU A 92 3.86 6.10 4.27
CA LEU A 92 5.08 6.86 4.00
C LEU A 92 4.96 7.63 2.70
N VAL A 93 5.80 8.65 2.55
CA VAL A 93 6.05 9.32 1.27
C VAL A 93 7.45 8.92 0.83
N ILE A 94 7.60 8.53 -0.44
CA ILE A 94 8.87 8.14 -1.05
C ILE A 94 9.13 9.06 -2.24
N ASP A 95 10.36 9.53 -2.40
CA ASP A 95 10.71 10.32 -3.59
C ASP A 95 11.02 9.44 -4.81
N ASP A 96 11.09 10.06 -5.98
CA ASP A 96 11.32 9.35 -7.24
C ASP A 96 12.70 8.66 -7.31
N GLY A 97 13.71 9.21 -6.62
CA GLY A 97 15.06 8.64 -6.58
C GLY A 97 15.09 7.35 -5.78
N ASP A 98 14.54 7.38 -4.57
CA ASP A 98 14.40 6.20 -3.71
C ASP A 98 13.53 5.14 -4.38
N ARG A 99 12.39 5.54 -4.97
CA ARG A 99 11.51 4.63 -5.71
C ARG A 99 12.20 3.98 -6.91
N ALA A 100 13.01 4.73 -7.66
CA ALA A 100 13.75 4.21 -8.82
C ALA A 100 14.79 3.15 -8.42
N GLY A 101 15.24 3.13 -7.16
CA GLY A 101 16.11 2.09 -6.61
C GLY A 101 15.42 0.77 -6.29
N LEU A 102 14.08 0.74 -6.25
CA LEU A 102 13.30 -0.42 -5.82
C LEU A 102 12.83 -1.28 -6.98
N ARG A 103 12.64 -2.56 -6.72
CA ARG A 103 12.07 -3.54 -7.65
C ARG A 103 10.93 -4.31 -7.00
N SER A 104 9.92 -4.66 -7.80
CA SER A 104 8.89 -5.59 -7.34
C SER A 104 9.53 -6.93 -6.98
N GLY A 105 9.35 -7.36 -5.72
CA GLY A 105 9.98 -8.56 -5.18
C GLY A 105 10.99 -8.26 -4.07
N ASP A 106 11.47 -7.02 -3.97
CA ASP A 106 12.33 -6.60 -2.88
C ASP A 106 11.66 -6.82 -1.51
N ARG A 107 12.45 -7.30 -0.56
CA ARG A 107 12.04 -7.38 0.84
C ARG A 107 12.41 -6.07 1.52
N LEU A 108 11.42 -5.46 2.16
CA LEU A 108 11.54 -4.14 2.75
C LEU A 108 11.16 -4.19 4.23
N GLU A 109 11.89 -3.43 5.03
CA GLU A 109 11.54 -3.13 6.42
C GLU A 109 11.37 -1.63 6.57
N ALA A 110 10.29 -1.22 7.25
CA ALA A 110 10.11 0.16 7.70
C ALA A 110 10.25 0.21 9.22
N ASP A 111 11.09 1.14 9.71
CA ASP A 111 11.17 1.41 11.14
C ASP A 111 10.22 2.55 11.57
N ARG A 112 10.15 2.78 12.88
CA ARG A 112 9.27 3.80 13.48
C ARG A 112 9.66 5.24 13.14
N ASP A 113 10.88 5.46 12.67
CA ASP A 113 11.35 6.77 12.22
C ASP A 113 11.02 7.03 10.74
N GLY A 114 10.33 6.09 10.09
CA GLY A 114 9.92 6.19 8.70
C GLY A 114 11.02 5.84 7.69
N ARG A 115 12.10 5.18 8.13
CA ARG A 115 13.16 4.74 7.20
C ARG A 115 12.78 3.39 6.59
N ILE A 116 12.86 3.31 5.27
CA ILE A 116 12.73 2.04 4.53
C ILE A 116 14.13 1.49 4.25
N ARG A 117 14.34 0.20 4.51
CA ARG A 117 15.57 -0.52 4.14
C ARG A 117 15.24 -1.73 3.29
N ILE A 118 16.03 -1.97 2.25
CA ILE A 118 16.02 -3.24 1.52
C ILE A 118 16.78 -4.26 2.36
N THR A 119 16.15 -5.38 2.66
CA THR A 119 16.78 -6.49 3.37
C THR A 119 17.10 -7.63 2.42
N ALA A 120 18.26 -8.26 2.61
CA ALA A 120 18.60 -9.48 1.88
C ALA A 120 17.59 -10.57 2.27
N ALA A 121 17.22 -11.42 1.31
CA ALA A 121 16.51 -12.65 1.64
C ALA A 121 17.44 -13.49 2.54
N GLU A 122 17.01 -13.79 3.76
CA GLU A 122 17.71 -14.80 4.56
C GLU A 122 17.76 -16.08 3.73
N SER A 123 18.97 -16.59 3.51
CA SER A 123 19.21 -17.85 2.82
C SER A 123 18.75 -18.97 3.74
N GLY A 124 17.47 -19.30 3.67
CA GLY A 124 16.86 -20.47 4.31
C GLY A 124 16.88 -21.68 3.39
#